data_AF-N0DYC1-F1
#
_entry.id   AF-N0DYC1-F1
#
_cell.length_a   1.000
_cell.length_b   1.000
_cell.length_c   1.000
_cell.angle_alpha   90.00
_cell.angle_beta   90.00
_cell.angle_gamma   90.00
#
_symmetry.space_group_name_H-M   'P 1'
#
loop_
_entity.id
_entity.type
_entity.pdbx_description
1 polymer ?
#
loop_
_entity_poly.entity_id
_entity_poly.type
_entity_poly.pdbx_seq_one_letter_code
_entity_poly.pdbx_strand_id
1 'polypeptide(L)' 'MEWTELSGHLPRVQAALRAHATQVTVDGADVVHVGGQREPIVTRVGLRPVAT' A
#
# COMPACT_ATOMS: atom_id res chain seq x y z
N MET A 1 -10.07 -9.58 14.81
CA MET A 1 -9.20 -8.62 14.10
C MET A 1 -10.02 -7.37 13.93
N GLU A 2 -9.42 -6.22 14.17
CA GLU A 2 -10.00 -4.90 13.89
C GLU A 2 -9.28 -4.30 12.69
N TRP A 3 -10.04 -3.74 11.75
CA TRP A 3 -9.47 -3.06 10.59
C TRP A 3 -9.41 -1.56 10.86
N THR A 4 -8.23 -0.98 10.68
CA THR A 4 -7.99 0.46 10.82
C THR A 4 -7.65 1.05 9.45
N GLU A 5 -8.43 2.05 9.03
CA GLU A 5 -8.19 2.80 7.80
C GLU A 5 -7.13 3.88 8.03
N LEU A 6 -6.09 3.89 7.19
CA LEU A 6 -4.97 4.84 7.27
C LEU A 6 -4.77 5.57 5.94
N SER A 7 -5.86 5.93 5.26
CA SER A 7 -5.85 6.56 3.93
C SER A 7 -4.94 7.79 3.81
N GLY A 8 -4.79 8.56 4.89
CA GLY A 8 -3.84 9.69 4.96
C GLY A 8 -2.37 9.32 4.75
N HIS A 9 -2.01 8.04 4.85
CA HIS A 9 -0.64 7.55 4.60
C HIS A 9 -0.35 7.24 3.13
N LEU A 10 -1.34 7.33 2.23
CA LEU A 10 -1.14 7.03 0.80
C LEU A 10 0.07 7.75 0.18
N PRO A 11 0.30 9.06 0.40
CA PRO A 11 1.48 9.74 -0.16
C PRO A 11 2.80 9.15 0.33
N ARG A 12 2.86 8.70 1.58
CA ARG A 12 4.06 8.08 2.17
C ARG A 12 4.31 6.69 1.58
N VAL A 13 3.26 5.90 1.41
CA VAL A 13 3.36 4.56 0.79
C VAL A 13 3.78 4.68 -0.67
N GLN A 14 3.20 5.62 -1.43
CA GLN A 14 3.63 5.91 -2.80
C GLN A 14 5.12 6.29 -2.87
N ALA A 15 5.61 7.13 -1.95
CA ALA A 15 7.03 7.49 -1.91
C ALA A 15 7.93 6.28 -1.65
N ALA A 16 7.53 5.38 -0.75
CA ALA A 16 8.26 4.14 -0.49
C ALA A 16 8.26 3.21 -1.71
N LEU A 17 7.11 3.02 -2.37
CA LEU A 17 7.00 2.17 -3.57
C LEU A 17 7.88 2.67 -4.72
N ARG A 18 8.05 3.99 -4.89
CA ARG A 18 8.95 4.56 -5.91
C ARG A 18 10.41 4.17 -5.72
N ALA A 19 10.84 3.79 -4.51
CA ALA A 19 12.20 3.27 -4.28
C ALA A 19 12.40 1.86 -4.87
N HIS A 20 11.33 1.16 -5.23
CA HIS A 20 11.33 -0.19 -5.81
C HIS A 20 10.97 -0.19 -7.30
N ALA A 21 11.39 0.85 -8.03
CA ALA A 21 10.99 1.12 -9.42
C ALA A 21 11.28 0.00 -10.43
N THR A 22 12.21 -0.93 -10.13
CA THR A 22 12.50 -2.09 -11.01
C THR A 22 11.43 -3.17 -10.96
N GLN A 23 10.59 -3.18 -9.92
CA GLN A 23 9.53 -4.17 -9.71
C GLN A 23 8.14 -3.58 -9.93
N VAL A 24 7.98 -2.29 -9.61
CA VAL A 24 6.68 -1.63 -9.57
C VAL A 24 6.76 -0.16 -10.02
N THR A 25 5.70 0.32 -10.67
CA THR A 25 5.47 1.73 -10.97
C THR A 25 4.25 2.22 -10.20
N VAL A 26 4.29 3.45 -9.67
CA VAL A 26 3.12 4.08 -9.03
C VAL A 26 2.35 4.88 -10.08
N ASP A 27 1.06 4.59 -10.24
CA ASP A 27 0.14 5.30 -11.13
C ASP A 27 -1.12 5.70 -10.36
N GLY A 28 -1.22 6.98 -9.98
CA GLY A 28 -2.29 7.46 -9.13
C GLY A 28 -2.34 6.71 -7.79
N ALA A 29 -3.49 6.11 -7.48
CA ALA A 29 -3.71 5.30 -6.28
C ALA A 29 -3.41 3.80 -6.49
N ASP A 30 -2.87 3.43 -7.66
CA ASP A 30 -2.52 2.06 -8.00
C ASP A 30 -1.01 1.85 -8.08
N VAL A 31 -0.62 0.60 -7.95
CA VAL A 31 0.70 0.08 -8.32
C VAL A 31 0.57 -0.78 -9.58
N VAL A 32 1.50 -0.61 -10.51
CA VAL A 32 1.60 -1.37 -11.75
C VAL A 32 2.85 -2.23 -11.70
N HIS A 33 2.68 -3.54 -11.80
CA HIS A 33 3.76 -4.52 -11.76
C HIS A 33 4.40 -4.68 -13.15
N VAL A 34 5.63 -5.21 -13.23
CA VAL A 34 6.33 -5.45 -14.50
C VAL A 34 5.51 -6.25 -15.52
N GLY A 35 4.64 -7.16 -15.05
CA GLY A 35 3.71 -7.93 -15.90
C GLY A 35 2.45 -7.19 -16.35
N GLY A 36 2.32 -5.90 -16.07
CA GLY A 36 1.17 -5.06 -16.44
C GLY A 36 -0.05 -5.15 -15.51
N GLN A 37 -0.01 -6.03 -14.50
CA GLN A 37 -1.07 -6.12 -13.50
C GLN A 37 -1.14 -4.82 -12.68
N ARG A 38 -2.37 -4.34 -12.43
CA ARG A 38 -2.67 -3.16 -11.63
C ARG A 38 -3.32 -3.58 -10.31
N GLU A 39 -2.91 -2.96 -9.21
CA GLU A 39 -3.45 -3.18 -7.88
C GLU A 39 -3.67 -1.86 -7.16
N PRO A 40 -4.78 -1.66 -6.42
CA PRO A 40 -4.92 -0.54 -5.53
C PRO A 40 -3.86 -0.55 -4.42
N ILE A 41 -3.29 0.61 -4.10
CA ILE A 41 -2.41 0.75 -2.93
C ILE A 41 -3.26 0.70 -1.66
N VAL A 42 -3.22 -0.42 -0.95
CA VAL A 42 -3.97 -0.62 0.28
C VAL A 42 -3.24 0.02 1.47
N THR A 43 -3.94 0.87 2.21
CA THR A 43 -3.43 1.52 3.43
C THR A 43 -4.11 1.04 4.72
N ARG A 44 -5.10 0.15 4.63
CA ARG A 44 -5.76 -0.42 5.81
C ARG A 44 -4.91 -1.52 6.44
N VAL A 45 -4.92 -1.61 7.77
CA VAL A 45 -4.18 -2.62 8.54
C VAL A 45 -5.13 -3.39 9.45
N GLY A 46 -4.91 -4.71 9.56
CA GLY A 46 -5.63 -5.57 10.49
C GLY A 46 -4.85 -5.71 11.80
N LEU A 47 -5.43 -5.27 12.91
CA LEU A 47 -4.85 -5.37 14.24
C LEU A 47 -5.51 -6.52 15.01
N ARG A 48 -4.70 -7.31 15.71
CA ARG A 48 -5.19 -8.31 16.66
C ARG A 48 -4.81 -7.85 18.07
N PRO A 49 -5.80 -7.43 18.90
CA PRO A 49 -5.54 -7.12 20.30
C PRO A 49 -4.93 -8.33 21.01
N VAL A 50 -3.94 -8.10 21.85
CA VAL A 50 -3.38 -9.09 22.77
C VAL A 50 -3.73 -8.63 24.18
N ALA A 51 -4.47 -9.45 24.92
CA ALA A 51 -4.73 -9.16 26.32
C ALA A 51 -3.39 -9.15 27.08
N THR A 52 -3.16 -8.09 27.86
CA THR A 52 -2.01 -7.98 28.77
C THR A 52 -2.34 -8.70 30.07
#